data_AF-A0A1H1S6Q2-F1
#
_entry.id   AF-A0A1H1S6Q2-F1
#
_cell.length_a   1.000
_cell.length_b   1.000
_cell.length_c   1.000
_cell.angle_alpha   90.00
_cell.angle_beta   90.00
_cell.angle_gamma   90.00
#
_symmetry.space_group_name_H-M   'P 1'
#
loop_
_entity.id
_entity.type
_entity.pdbx_description
1 polymer ?
#
loop_
_entity_poly.entity_id
_entity_poly.type
_entity_poly.pdbx_seq_one_letter_code
_entity_poly.pdbx_strand_id
1 'polypeptide(L)'
;MKMIKTYRLFFSSVAFGILLWMFTFLFLPVDVTEKVSPKTIFFSVSCYVSLVLGFLVYKFKVKQSKPLTDNSSFFKYVTIFLLCCFVMRWVDLFVLREVSLFDNAIANRRQSEMNTYKSNIVFALASMFKALYFFPFVIALKGKFRINFNTICAVALLAFPLVEAIVFGSRKPFFELFLILIISIFYYKKTKINLKTISVVLVSVVALLTISVALLFNRESNRKASQNVQNEIINGRYNDMLTPKKKVLNYFEDTTVPSISKKYALIILQSGQYITHGFFEFNHIINNPDLEVTKGAYTFYPFIKILNKIGLTKEFKPVNPSPREFVYLTAFGSVFLDFRWFTLLFFFLFGFVQRYVYDKSFSNIIHAPLLIYLAIINVFLPILNYVRGAGIYPIVGFIFLSGAYYYYLKKANEKSTNT
;
A
#
# COMPACT_ATOMS: atom_id res chain seq x y z
N MET A 1 -5.54 -16.74 -24.86
CA MET A 1 -6.73 -16.73 -23.96
C MET A 1 -6.65 -17.66 -22.74
N LYS A 2 -6.10 -18.88 -22.84
CA LYS A 2 -5.97 -19.84 -21.71
C LYS A 2 -5.14 -19.31 -20.53
N MET A 3 -3.97 -18.70 -20.80
CA MET A 3 -3.10 -18.14 -19.74
C MET A 3 -3.77 -17.01 -18.94
N ILE A 4 -4.49 -16.10 -19.60
CA ILE A 4 -5.20 -15.01 -18.93
C ILE A 4 -6.27 -15.57 -17.98
N LYS A 5 -7.00 -16.61 -18.40
CA LYS A 5 -7.97 -17.29 -17.52
C LYS A 5 -7.30 -17.97 -16.33
N THR A 6 -6.16 -18.63 -16.53
CA THR A 6 -5.41 -19.28 -15.45
C THR A 6 -4.92 -18.24 -14.44
N TYR A 7 -4.16 -17.25 -14.88
CA TYR A 7 -3.53 -16.24 -14.02
C TYR A 7 -4.39 -14.98 -13.86
N ARG A 8 -5.71 -15.17 -13.74
CA ARG A 8 -6.70 -14.07 -13.79
C ARG A 8 -6.36 -12.95 -12.82
N LEU A 9 -6.02 -13.26 -11.56
CA LEU A 9 -5.73 -12.25 -10.53
C LEU A 9 -4.55 -11.34 -10.90
N PHE A 10 -3.47 -11.92 -11.44
CA PHE A 10 -2.29 -11.15 -11.86
C PHE A 10 -2.67 -10.19 -13.00
N PHE A 11 -3.21 -10.72 -14.10
CA PHE A 11 -3.56 -9.89 -15.25
C PHE A 11 -4.68 -8.88 -14.95
N SER A 12 -5.68 -9.26 -14.16
CA SER A 12 -6.78 -8.37 -13.80
C SER A 12 -6.31 -7.23 -12.90
N SER A 13 -5.38 -7.49 -11.96
CA SER A 13 -4.86 -6.42 -11.09
C SER A 13 -4.01 -5.41 -11.86
N VAL A 14 -3.12 -5.89 -12.75
CA VAL A 14 -2.33 -5.02 -13.65
C VAL A 14 -3.25 -4.20 -14.56
N ALA A 15 -4.20 -4.86 -15.24
CA ALA A 15 -5.14 -4.17 -16.13
C ALA A 15 -6.01 -3.16 -15.37
N PHE A 16 -6.50 -3.52 -14.19
CA PHE A 16 -7.30 -2.62 -13.36
C PHE A 16 -6.53 -1.37 -12.94
N GLY A 17 -5.26 -1.50 -12.53
CA GLY A 17 -4.41 -0.35 -12.21
C GLY A 17 -4.21 0.59 -13.38
N ILE A 18 -3.90 0.06 -14.57
CA ILE A 18 -3.75 0.84 -15.80
C ILE A 18 -5.06 1.56 -16.16
N LEU A 19 -6.18 0.84 -16.17
CA LEU A 19 -7.49 1.40 -16.50
C LEU A 19 -7.91 2.46 -15.48
N LEU A 20 -7.73 2.22 -14.18
CA LEU A 20 -8.04 3.18 -13.13
C LEU A 20 -7.26 4.48 -13.32
N TRP A 21 -5.96 4.39 -13.60
CA TRP A 21 -5.11 5.54 -13.87
C TRP A 21 -5.59 6.29 -15.13
N MET A 22 -5.80 5.57 -16.25
CA MET A 22 -6.24 6.15 -17.52
C MET A 22 -7.59 6.85 -17.41
N PHE A 23 -8.60 6.18 -16.87
CA PHE A 23 -9.93 6.77 -16.70
C PHE A 23 -9.86 8.00 -15.80
N THR A 24 -9.12 7.91 -14.69
CA THR A 24 -8.98 9.04 -13.77
C THR A 24 -8.33 10.23 -14.48
N PHE A 25 -7.24 10.01 -15.23
CA PHE A 25 -6.58 11.08 -15.97
C PHE A 25 -7.47 11.71 -17.03
N LEU A 26 -8.20 10.91 -17.82
CA LEU A 26 -9.10 11.39 -18.88
C LEU A 26 -10.23 12.28 -18.35
N PHE A 27 -10.74 11.98 -17.15
CA PHE A 27 -11.83 12.73 -16.54
C PHE A 27 -11.37 13.81 -15.56
N LEU A 28 -10.07 13.90 -15.24
CA LEU A 28 -9.54 14.90 -14.32
C LEU A 28 -9.46 16.27 -15.03
N PRO A 29 -10.14 17.31 -14.53
CA PRO A 29 -10.16 18.63 -15.19
C PRO A 29 -8.92 19.47 -14.86
N VAL A 30 -7.75 18.97 -15.26
CA VAL A 30 -6.43 19.60 -15.05
C VAL A 30 -5.72 19.84 -16.38
N ASP A 31 -4.79 20.80 -16.37
CA ASP A 31 -3.83 21.03 -17.43
C ASP A 31 -2.48 20.44 -17.00
N VAL A 32 -1.82 19.74 -17.94
CA VAL A 32 -0.48 19.19 -17.72
C VAL A 32 0.54 20.28 -18.01
N THR A 33 1.42 20.59 -17.06
CA THR A 33 2.38 21.70 -17.21
C THR A 33 3.60 21.33 -18.07
N GLU A 34 4.06 20.09 -18.00
CA GLU A 34 5.19 19.59 -18.79
C GLU A 34 4.74 18.63 -19.90
N LYS A 35 5.24 18.83 -21.13
CA LYS A 35 4.94 17.91 -22.25
C LYS A 35 5.45 16.51 -21.93
N VAL A 36 4.58 15.51 -22.07
CA VAL A 36 4.95 14.10 -21.87
C VAL A 36 5.95 13.67 -22.93
N SER A 37 7.13 13.26 -22.49
CA SER A 37 8.20 12.73 -23.33
C SER A 37 7.86 11.30 -23.79
N PRO A 38 8.10 10.96 -25.08
CA PRO A 38 7.96 9.59 -25.56
C PRO A 38 8.78 8.57 -24.75
N LYS A 39 9.92 9.00 -24.20
CA LYS A 39 10.79 8.19 -23.34
C LYS A 39 10.06 7.69 -22.10
N THR A 40 9.24 8.54 -21.48
CA THR A 40 8.44 8.21 -20.28
C THR A 40 7.42 7.11 -20.58
N ILE A 41 6.73 7.22 -21.71
CA ILE A 41 5.71 6.25 -22.15
C ILE A 41 6.40 4.92 -22.48
N PHE A 42 7.43 4.94 -23.33
CA PHE A 42 8.15 3.74 -23.75
C PHE A 42 8.77 3.00 -22.56
N PHE A 43 9.38 3.72 -21.62
CA PHE A 43 9.94 3.14 -20.42
C PHE A 43 8.87 2.49 -19.52
N SER A 44 7.75 3.18 -19.30
CA SER A 44 6.65 2.65 -18.47
C SER A 44 6.05 1.39 -19.08
N VAL A 45 5.83 1.38 -20.40
CA VAL A 45 5.37 0.19 -21.14
C VAL A 45 6.39 -0.94 -21.04
N SER A 46 7.69 -0.63 -21.20
CA SER A 46 8.77 -1.61 -21.08
C SER A 46 8.85 -2.24 -19.68
N CYS A 47 8.56 -1.48 -18.62
CA CYS A 47 8.47 -2.01 -17.26
C CYS A 47 7.31 -3.01 -17.11
N TYR A 48 6.13 -2.70 -17.68
CA TYR A 48 5.01 -3.65 -17.69
C TYR A 48 5.32 -4.91 -18.50
N VAL A 49 5.95 -4.76 -19.67
CA VAL A 49 6.38 -5.90 -20.50
C VAL A 49 7.37 -6.76 -19.72
N SER A 50 8.38 -6.15 -19.09
CA SER A 50 9.37 -6.85 -18.27
C SER A 50 8.71 -7.61 -17.11
N LEU A 51 7.77 -6.97 -16.40
CA LEU A 51 6.98 -7.59 -15.33
C LEU A 51 6.20 -8.83 -15.82
N VAL A 52 5.51 -8.69 -16.95
CA VAL A 52 4.71 -9.78 -17.54
C VAL A 52 5.61 -10.91 -18.02
N LEU A 53 6.73 -10.61 -18.68
CA LEU A 53 7.70 -11.60 -19.13
C LEU A 53 8.28 -12.38 -17.94
N GLY A 54 8.70 -11.69 -16.88
CA GLY A 54 9.18 -12.31 -15.66
C GLY A 54 8.14 -13.23 -15.00
N PHE A 55 6.86 -12.84 -15.04
CA PHE A 55 5.77 -13.68 -14.52
C PHE A 55 5.50 -14.93 -15.36
N LEU A 56 5.74 -14.85 -16.67
CA LEU A 56 5.44 -15.93 -17.63
C LEU A 56 6.61 -16.89 -17.87
N VAL A 57 7.86 -16.45 -17.64
CA VAL A 57 9.06 -17.18 -18.04
C VAL A 57 9.19 -18.57 -17.41
N TYR A 58 8.73 -18.72 -16.15
CA TYR A 58 8.91 -19.97 -15.42
C TYR A 58 7.64 -20.39 -14.68
N LYS A 59 7.35 -21.70 -14.71
CA LYS A 59 6.28 -22.30 -13.92
C LYS A 59 6.91 -23.12 -12.82
N PHE A 60 6.66 -22.75 -11.57
CA PHE A 60 7.21 -23.48 -10.45
C PHE A 60 6.45 -24.79 -10.27
N LYS A 61 7.19 -25.90 -10.13
CA LYS A 61 6.60 -27.18 -9.78
C LYS A 61 6.04 -27.08 -8.35
N VAL A 62 4.75 -27.34 -8.23
CA VAL A 62 4.03 -27.32 -6.96
C VAL A 62 3.86 -28.78 -6.50
N LYS A 63 4.63 -29.19 -5.48
CA LYS A 63 4.31 -30.42 -4.73
C LYS A 63 3.12 -30.12 -3.82
N GLN A 64 2.08 -30.95 -3.83
CA GLN A 64 1.00 -30.84 -2.86
C GLN A 64 1.60 -30.98 -1.44
N SER A 65 1.40 -29.99 -0.58
CA SER A 65 1.76 -30.13 0.84
C SER A 65 0.70 -30.96 1.56
N LYS A 66 1.14 -31.67 2.61
CA LYS A 66 0.33 -32.46 3.56
C LYS A 66 -0.94 -31.73 4.07
N PRO A 67 -1.96 -32.48 4.57
CA PRO A 67 -3.34 -32.01 4.77
C PRO A 67 -3.50 -30.88 5.80
N LEU A 68 -4.68 -30.24 5.73
CA LEU A 68 -5.08 -28.98 6.37
C LEU A 68 -4.94 -28.87 7.92
N THR A 69 -4.69 -29.95 8.65
CA THR A 69 -4.72 -29.99 10.13
C THR A 69 -3.63 -29.12 10.78
N ASP A 70 -2.41 -29.09 10.22
CA ASP A 70 -1.29 -28.25 10.75
C ASP A 70 -1.51 -26.74 10.55
N ASN A 71 -2.34 -26.36 9.59
CA ASN A 71 -2.56 -24.95 9.25
C ASN A 71 -3.43 -24.22 10.29
N SER A 72 -4.26 -24.94 11.05
CA SER A 72 -5.12 -24.36 12.07
C SER A 72 -4.32 -23.88 13.28
N SER A 73 -3.38 -24.69 13.78
CA SER A 73 -2.50 -24.32 14.89
C SER A 73 -1.59 -23.15 14.53
N PHE A 74 -0.97 -23.20 13.35
CA PHE A 74 -0.16 -22.09 12.86
C PHE A 74 -0.97 -20.80 12.74
N PHE A 75 -2.18 -20.85 12.17
CA PHE A 75 -3.08 -19.70 12.10
C PHE A 75 -3.34 -19.05 13.47
N LYS A 76 -3.55 -19.86 14.53
CA LYS A 76 -3.70 -19.34 15.90
C LYS A 76 -2.45 -18.60 16.36
N TYR A 77 -1.27 -19.20 16.19
CA TYR A 77 0.00 -18.58 16.59
C TYR A 77 0.23 -17.24 15.87
N VAL A 78 -0.02 -17.18 14.57
CA VAL A 78 0.12 -15.92 13.80
C VAL A 78 -0.87 -14.87 14.29
N THR A 79 -2.12 -15.26 14.56
CA THR A 79 -3.14 -14.33 15.02
C THR A 79 -2.77 -13.72 16.38
N ILE A 80 -2.36 -14.56 17.35
CA ILE A 80 -1.95 -14.11 18.69
C ILE A 80 -0.67 -13.26 18.61
N PHE A 81 0.33 -13.70 17.84
CA PHE A 81 1.57 -12.95 17.63
C PHE A 81 1.30 -11.53 17.11
N LEU A 82 0.39 -11.39 16.13
CA LEU A 82 0.05 -10.08 15.59
C LEU A 82 -0.75 -9.22 16.56
N LEU A 83 -1.63 -9.80 17.38
CA LEU A 83 -2.27 -9.07 18.49
C LEU A 83 -1.22 -8.50 19.45
N CYS A 84 -0.24 -9.31 19.86
CA CYS A 84 0.86 -8.85 20.69
C CYS A 84 1.65 -7.71 20.02
N CYS A 85 1.95 -7.82 18.72
CA CYS A 85 2.64 -6.75 17.98
C CYS A 85 1.84 -5.43 17.98
N PHE A 86 0.52 -5.49 17.87
CA PHE A 86 -0.33 -4.30 17.98
C PHE A 86 -0.37 -3.71 19.38
N VAL A 87 -0.48 -4.55 20.42
CA VAL A 87 -0.40 -4.08 21.82
C VAL A 87 0.92 -3.35 22.04
N MET A 88 2.05 -3.95 21.63
CA MET A 88 3.35 -3.30 21.72
C MET A 88 3.40 -1.98 20.94
N ARG A 89 2.83 -1.94 19.74
CA ARG A 89 2.74 -0.70 18.95
C ARG A 89 1.92 0.38 19.64
N TRP A 90 0.82 0.02 20.29
CA TRP A 90 -0.02 0.97 21.02
C TRP A 90 0.66 1.45 22.29
N VAL A 91 1.40 0.60 23.00
CA VAL A 91 2.27 1.05 24.10
C VAL A 91 3.33 2.03 23.58
N ASP A 92 4.00 1.72 22.47
CA ASP A 92 4.96 2.65 21.85
C ASP A 92 4.31 3.99 21.47
N LEU A 93 3.09 3.97 20.95
CA LEU A 93 2.39 5.19 20.53
C LEU A 93 1.84 6.01 21.70
N PHE A 94 0.99 5.41 22.52
CA PHE A 94 0.21 6.12 23.53
C PHE A 94 1.00 6.35 24.83
N VAL A 95 1.93 5.45 25.17
CA VAL A 95 2.70 5.56 26.41
C VAL A 95 4.06 6.21 26.15
N LEU A 96 4.86 5.65 25.24
CA LEU A 96 6.24 6.15 25.05
C LEU A 96 6.29 7.41 24.20
N ARG A 97 5.53 7.44 23.11
CA ARG A 97 5.44 8.61 22.22
C ARG A 97 4.38 9.59 22.64
N GLU A 98 3.61 9.31 23.70
CA GLU A 98 2.61 10.21 24.29
C GLU A 98 1.59 10.76 23.28
N VAL A 99 1.31 9.98 22.23
CA VAL A 99 0.26 10.28 21.25
C VAL A 99 -1.09 10.11 21.95
N SER A 100 -2.08 10.95 21.64
CA SER A 100 -3.39 10.94 22.28
C SER A 100 -4.53 10.79 21.27
N LEU A 101 -5.60 10.09 21.66
CA LEU A 101 -6.84 10.04 20.89
C LEU A 101 -7.61 11.38 20.91
N PHE A 102 -7.31 12.24 21.88
CA PHE A 102 -7.98 13.52 22.08
C PHE A 102 -7.23 14.68 21.42
N ASP A 103 -5.98 14.46 21.04
CA ASP A 103 -5.18 15.46 20.33
C ASP A 103 -5.52 15.48 18.83
N ASN A 104 -5.33 16.64 18.22
CA ASN A 104 -5.46 16.75 16.77
C ASN A 104 -4.31 16.02 16.05
N ALA A 105 -4.55 15.66 14.79
CA ALA A 105 -3.61 14.87 13.98
C ALA A 105 -2.22 15.49 13.83
N ILE A 106 -2.09 16.82 13.92
CA ILE A 106 -0.81 17.52 13.74
C ILE A 106 -0.02 17.49 15.05
N ALA A 107 -0.66 17.75 16.17
CA ALA A 107 -0.07 17.59 17.50
C ALA A 107 0.46 16.16 17.68
N ASN A 108 -0.34 15.15 17.34
CA ASN A 108 0.06 13.74 17.40
C ASN A 108 1.28 13.41 16.53
N ARG A 109 1.38 13.98 15.32
CA ARG A 109 2.57 13.79 14.46
C ARG A 109 3.81 14.39 15.11
N ARG A 110 3.70 15.61 15.61
CA ARG A 110 4.80 16.30 16.30
C ARG A 110 5.26 15.52 17.53
N GLN A 111 4.33 15.06 18.36
CA GLN A 111 4.66 14.29 19.56
C GLN A 111 5.37 12.97 19.21
N SER A 112 4.85 12.24 18.21
CA SER A 112 5.48 11.02 17.72
C SER A 112 6.90 11.24 17.22
N GLU A 113 7.17 12.36 16.55
CA GLU A 113 8.51 12.73 16.08
C GLU A 113 9.44 13.09 17.24
N MET A 114 9.02 14.02 18.11
CA MET A 114 9.81 14.50 19.25
C MET A 114 10.20 13.37 20.20
N ASN A 115 9.28 12.43 20.48
CA ASN A 115 9.50 11.33 21.40
C ASN A 115 10.03 10.04 20.73
N THR A 116 10.50 10.11 19.48
CA THR A 116 11.01 8.91 18.78
C THR A 116 12.19 8.25 19.51
N TYR A 117 13.01 9.01 20.23
CA TYR A 117 14.16 8.49 21.01
C TYR A 117 13.75 7.56 22.16
N LYS A 118 12.52 7.70 22.70
CA LYS A 118 11.98 6.83 23.75
C LYS A 118 11.63 5.42 23.23
N SER A 119 11.58 5.24 21.91
CA SER A 119 11.22 3.99 21.25
C SER A 119 12.45 3.14 20.94
N ASN A 120 12.45 1.86 21.35
CA ASN A 120 13.57 0.93 21.11
C ASN A 120 13.40 0.08 19.83
N ILE A 121 14.30 -0.89 19.61
CA ILE A 121 14.26 -1.77 18.44
C ILE A 121 13.10 -2.77 18.48
N VAL A 122 12.68 -3.21 19.67
CA VAL A 122 11.60 -4.20 19.83
C VAL A 122 10.28 -3.61 19.34
N PHE A 123 9.98 -2.35 19.68
CA PHE A 123 8.81 -1.65 19.16
C PHE A 123 8.88 -1.39 17.65
N ALA A 124 10.08 -1.15 17.11
CA ALA A 124 10.27 -1.03 15.67
C ALA A 124 9.97 -2.35 14.94
N LEU A 125 10.43 -3.49 15.49
CA LEU A 125 10.12 -4.82 14.96
C LEU A 125 8.63 -5.13 15.07
N ALA A 126 7.99 -4.85 16.21
CA ALA A 126 6.53 -5.00 16.37
C ALA A 126 5.76 -4.15 15.34
N SER A 127 6.23 -2.92 15.08
CA SER A 127 5.67 -2.02 14.06
C SER A 127 5.85 -2.55 12.64
N MET A 128 6.92 -3.30 12.36
CA MET A 128 7.09 -4.00 11.09
C MET A 128 6.12 -5.19 10.98
N PHE A 129 6.07 -6.06 12.00
CA PHE A 129 5.23 -7.26 11.96
C PHE A 129 3.73 -6.94 11.95
N LYS A 130 3.27 -5.86 12.58
CA LYS A 130 1.86 -5.45 12.51
C LYS A 130 1.39 -5.17 11.08
N ALA A 131 2.30 -4.89 10.14
CA ALA A 131 1.94 -4.71 8.74
C ALA A 131 1.32 -5.98 8.12
N LEU A 132 1.48 -7.13 8.77
CA LEU A 132 0.83 -8.40 8.42
C LEU A 132 -0.60 -8.54 8.96
N TYR A 133 -1.22 -7.46 9.48
CA TYR A 133 -2.53 -7.48 10.14
C TYR A 133 -3.65 -8.23 9.37
N PHE A 134 -3.61 -8.21 8.04
CA PHE A 134 -4.60 -8.87 7.19
C PHE A 134 -4.27 -10.34 6.87
N PHE A 135 -3.08 -10.83 7.21
CA PHE A 135 -2.65 -12.19 6.89
C PHE A 135 -3.56 -13.24 7.52
N PRO A 136 -3.87 -13.19 8.83
CA PRO A 136 -4.81 -14.12 9.45
C PRO A 136 -6.17 -14.14 8.75
N PHE A 137 -6.71 -12.97 8.38
CA PHE A 137 -7.98 -12.87 7.67
C PHE A 137 -7.96 -13.62 6.34
N VAL A 138 -6.93 -13.40 5.51
CA VAL A 138 -6.82 -14.06 4.20
C VAL A 138 -6.56 -15.56 4.34
N ILE A 139 -5.78 -15.98 5.33
CA ILE A 139 -5.58 -17.40 5.67
C ILE A 139 -6.92 -18.03 6.06
N ALA A 140 -7.65 -17.45 7.01
CA ALA A 140 -8.95 -17.98 7.44
C ALA A 140 -9.94 -18.07 6.28
N LEU A 141 -9.96 -17.04 5.40
CA LEU A 141 -10.84 -16.98 4.25
C LEU A 141 -10.57 -18.11 3.24
N LYS A 142 -9.30 -18.33 2.88
CA LYS A 142 -8.91 -19.38 1.95
C LYS A 142 -9.06 -20.78 2.56
N GLY A 143 -8.72 -20.92 3.83
CA GLY A 143 -8.81 -22.18 4.58
C GLY A 143 -10.23 -22.56 4.96
N LYS A 144 -11.20 -21.64 4.79
CA LYS A 144 -12.60 -21.80 5.16
C LYS A 144 -12.76 -22.22 6.62
N PHE A 145 -11.98 -21.61 7.51
CA PHE A 145 -12.03 -21.94 8.93
C PHE A 145 -13.38 -21.56 9.54
N ARG A 146 -13.88 -22.40 10.46
CA ARG A 146 -15.12 -22.16 11.20
C ARG A 146 -14.98 -20.96 12.12
N ILE A 147 -16.11 -20.31 12.42
CA ILE A 147 -16.17 -19.20 13.37
C ILE A 147 -15.75 -19.69 14.75
N ASN A 148 -14.69 -19.10 15.28
CA ASN A 148 -14.17 -19.26 16.63
C ASN A 148 -13.45 -17.97 17.05
N PHE A 149 -12.98 -17.92 18.31
CA PHE A 149 -12.25 -16.78 18.85
C PHE A 149 -11.12 -16.27 17.93
N ASN A 150 -10.28 -17.17 17.40
CA ASN A 150 -9.15 -16.79 16.55
C ASN A 150 -9.60 -16.19 15.20
N THR A 151 -10.67 -16.71 14.60
CA THR A 151 -11.24 -16.09 13.38
C THR A 151 -11.87 -14.72 13.66
N ILE A 152 -12.46 -14.53 14.84
CA ILE A 152 -12.99 -13.22 15.26
C ILE A 152 -11.82 -12.25 15.46
N CYS A 153 -10.76 -12.66 16.16
CA CYS A 153 -9.53 -11.87 16.30
C CYS A 153 -8.88 -11.54 14.94
N ALA A 154 -8.84 -12.49 14.01
CA ALA A 154 -8.32 -12.27 12.66
C ALA A 154 -9.11 -11.20 11.90
N VAL A 155 -10.43 -11.12 12.09
CA VAL A 155 -11.26 -10.04 11.54
C VAL A 155 -11.05 -8.74 12.30
N ALA A 156 -10.97 -8.77 13.63
CA ALA A 156 -10.75 -7.58 14.45
C ALA A 156 -9.40 -6.88 14.14
N LEU A 157 -8.34 -7.66 13.86
CA LEU A 157 -7.02 -7.15 13.44
C LEU A 157 -7.10 -6.23 12.22
N LEU A 158 -8.11 -6.39 11.35
CA LEU A 158 -8.33 -5.50 10.21
C LEU A 158 -8.64 -4.06 10.61
N ALA A 159 -9.29 -3.86 11.75
CA ALA A 159 -9.67 -2.53 12.23
C ALA A 159 -8.52 -1.80 12.95
N PHE A 160 -7.50 -2.52 13.43
CA PHE A 160 -6.48 -1.94 14.31
C PHE A 160 -5.64 -0.84 13.62
N PRO A 161 -5.22 -0.97 12.34
CA PRO A 161 -4.57 0.13 11.63
C PRO A 161 -5.43 1.39 11.51
N LEU A 162 -6.76 1.29 11.60
CA LEU A 162 -7.66 2.43 11.49
C LEU A 162 -7.57 3.35 12.71
N VAL A 163 -7.22 2.81 13.89
CA VAL A 163 -6.95 3.63 15.09
C VAL A 163 -5.79 4.59 14.82
N GLU A 164 -4.67 4.07 14.30
CA GLU A 164 -3.52 4.91 13.90
C GLU A 164 -3.89 5.87 12.77
N ALA A 165 -4.76 5.44 11.85
CA ALA A 165 -5.22 6.29 10.75
C ALA A 165 -6.00 7.51 11.26
N ILE A 166 -6.88 7.31 12.24
CA ILE A 166 -7.66 8.40 12.87
C ILE A 166 -6.72 9.34 13.63
N VAL A 167 -5.88 8.79 14.51
CA VAL A 167 -4.93 9.54 15.34
C VAL A 167 -4.01 10.44 14.53
N PHE A 168 -3.50 9.95 13.38
CA PHE A 168 -2.58 10.70 12.52
C PHE A 168 -3.26 11.42 11.35
N GLY A 169 -4.60 11.40 11.25
CA GLY A 169 -5.33 11.99 10.14
C GLY A 169 -4.90 11.43 8.77
N SER A 170 -4.67 10.12 8.70
CA SER A 170 -4.23 9.40 7.51
C SER A 170 -5.40 8.68 6.84
N ARG A 171 -5.52 8.85 5.53
CA ARG A 171 -6.58 8.23 4.73
C ARG A 171 -6.19 6.85 4.19
N LYS A 172 -4.90 6.64 3.96
CA LYS A 172 -4.35 5.45 3.28
C LYS A 172 -4.83 4.12 3.90
N PRO A 173 -4.81 3.91 5.23
CA PRO A 173 -5.20 2.62 5.81
C PRO A 173 -6.65 2.22 5.53
N PHE A 174 -7.58 3.17 5.40
CA PHE A 174 -8.97 2.90 5.06
C PHE A 174 -9.10 2.33 3.63
N PHE A 175 -8.45 2.97 2.66
CA PHE A 175 -8.44 2.51 1.27
C PHE A 175 -7.68 1.18 1.10
N GLU A 176 -6.57 1.01 1.81
CA GLU A 176 -5.81 -0.26 1.83
C GLU A 176 -6.67 -1.41 2.36
N LEU A 177 -7.34 -1.22 3.50
CA LEU A 177 -8.24 -2.22 4.05
C LEU A 177 -9.38 -2.57 3.09
N PHE A 178 -9.98 -1.57 2.45
CA PHE A 178 -11.03 -1.76 1.46
C PHE A 178 -10.57 -2.63 0.29
N LEU A 179 -9.38 -2.35 -0.27
CA LEU A 179 -8.81 -3.15 -1.36
C LEU A 179 -8.48 -4.58 -0.92
N ILE A 180 -7.91 -4.75 0.28
CA ILE A 180 -7.66 -6.08 0.86
C ILE A 180 -8.96 -6.87 0.95
N LEU A 181 -10.03 -6.28 1.48
CA LEU A 181 -11.33 -6.93 1.64
C LEU A 181 -11.93 -7.31 0.29
N ILE A 182 -12.03 -6.37 -0.64
CA ILE A 182 -12.59 -6.60 -1.98
C ILE A 182 -11.82 -7.70 -2.70
N ILE A 183 -10.51 -7.54 -2.86
CA ILE A 183 -9.71 -8.49 -3.66
C ILE A 183 -9.76 -9.87 -3.02
N SER A 184 -9.63 -9.98 -1.69
CA SER A 184 -9.67 -11.26 -0.99
C SER A 184 -11.03 -11.95 -1.13
N ILE A 185 -12.13 -11.22 -0.93
CA ILE A 185 -13.49 -11.79 -1.00
C ILE A 185 -13.80 -12.23 -2.44
N PHE A 186 -13.60 -11.37 -3.44
CA PHE A 186 -13.88 -11.73 -4.83
C PHE A 186 -13.01 -12.90 -5.31
N TYR A 187 -11.74 -12.94 -4.90
CA TYR A 187 -10.83 -14.01 -5.33
C TYR A 187 -11.11 -15.35 -4.63
N TYR A 188 -11.19 -15.38 -3.29
CA TYR A 188 -11.30 -16.64 -2.55
C TYR A 188 -12.73 -17.12 -2.34
N LYS A 189 -13.72 -16.23 -2.17
CA LYS A 189 -15.14 -16.65 -2.10
C LYS A 189 -15.78 -16.82 -3.48
N LYS A 190 -15.13 -16.38 -4.56
CA LYS A 190 -15.66 -16.41 -5.93
C LYS A 190 -17.06 -15.77 -6.02
N THR A 191 -17.26 -14.67 -5.29
CA THR A 191 -18.53 -13.94 -5.25
C THR A 191 -18.96 -13.53 -6.66
N LYS A 192 -20.19 -13.85 -7.04
CA LYS A 192 -20.77 -13.41 -8.33
C LYS A 192 -20.99 -11.91 -8.29
N ILE A 193 -20.62 -11.21 -9.37
CA ILE A 193 -20.93 -9.79 -9.54
C ILE A 193 -22.41 -9.69 -9.91
N ASN A 194 -23.23 -9.19 -8.99
CA ASN A 194 -24.65 -8.88 -9.20
C ASN A 194 -24.94 -7.46 -8.71
N LEU A 195 -26.16 -6.96 -8.93
CA LEU A 195 -26.54 -5.60 -8.54
C LEU A 195 -26.32 -5.35 -7.05
N LYS A 196 -26.66 -6.31 -6.17
CA LYS A 196 -26.43 -6.20 -4.72
C LYS A 196 -24.95 -6.01 -4.38
N THR A 197 -24.07 -6.82 -4.97
CA THR A 197 -22.62 -6.70 -4.77
C THR A 197 -22.10 -5.36 -5.27
N ILE A 198 -22.57 -4.90 -6.44
CA ILE A 198 -22.21 -3.58 -6.99
C ILE A 198 -22.67 -2.46 -6.04
N SER A 199 -23.92 -2.51 -5.56
CA SER A 199 -24.45 -1.52 -4.62
C SER A 199 -23.67 -1.47 -3.31
N VAL A 200 -23.30 -2.61 -2.74
CA VAL A 200 -22.48 -2.66 -1.52
C VAL A 200 -21.10 -2.03 -1.75
N VAL A 201 -20.47 -2.32 -2.88
CA VAL A 201 -19.17 -1.72 -3.24
C VAL A 201 -19.31 -0.21 -3.40
N LEU A 202 -20.34 0.27 -4.12
CA LEU A 202 -20.59 1.70 -4.32
C LEU A 202 -20.85 2.44 -3.01
N VAL A 203 -21.71 1.91 -2.14
CA VAL A 203 -21.98 2.48 -0.81
C VAL A 203 -20.70 2.53 0.03
N SER A 204 -19.87 1.49 -0.04
CA SER A 204 -18.57 1.47 0.66
C SER A 204 -17.61 2.53 0.12
N VAL A 205 -17.55 2.74 -1.20
CA VAL A 205 -16.74 3.81 -1.81
C VAL A 205 -17.22 5.18 -1.36
N VAL A 206 -18.53 5.43 -1.37
CA VAL A 206 -19.10 6.71 -0.89
C VAL A 206 -18.75 6.93 0.59
N ALA A 207 -18.91 5.92 1.44
CA ALA A 207 -18.55 6.01 2.85
C ALA A 207 -17.05 6.32 3.05
N LEU A 208 -16.16 5.68 2.27
CA LEU A 208 -14.72 5.97 2.30
C LEU A 208 -14.40 7.40 1.86
N LEU A 209 -15.08 7.89 0.83
CA LEU A 209 -14.95 9.28 0.40
C LEU A 209 -15.40 10.24 1.51
N THR A 210 -16.52 9.98 2.17
CA THR A 210 -16.99 10.78 3.30
C THR A 210 -15.99 10.80 4.47
N ILE A 211 -15.44 9.65 4.85
CA ILE A 211 -14.39 9.56 5.88
C ILE A 211 -13.14 10.33 5.44
N SER A 212 -12.75 10.20 4.16
CA SER A 212 -11.64 10.94 3.56
C SER A 212 -11.85 12.46 3.63
N VAL A 213 -13.09 12.94 3.40
CA VAL A 213 -13.48 14.35 3.58
C VAL A 213 -13.25 14.78 5.01
N ALA A 214 -13.85 14.06 5.96
CA ALA A 214 -13.78 14.41 7.37
C ALA A 214 -12.32 14.49 7.86
N LEU A 215 -11.50 13.48 7.53
CA LEU A 215 -10.10 13.42 7.95
C LEU A 215 -9.24 14.52 7.30
N LEU A 216 -9.42 14.79 6.00
CA LEU A 216 -8.63 15.82 5.32
C LEU A 216 -8.95 17.21 5.87
N PHE A 217 -10.24 17.57 5.94
CA PHE A 217 -10.65 18.89 6.39
C PHE A 217 -10.27 19.12 7.86
N ASN A 218 -10.46 18.12 8.73
CA ASN A 218 -10.02 18.21 10.13
C ASN A 218 -8.49 18.38 10.22
N ARG A 219 -7.72 17.71 9.37
CA ARG A 219 -6.26 17.86 9.41
C ARG A 219 -5.82 19.25 8.94
N GLU A 220 -6.32 19.72 7.80
CA GLU A 220 -5.86 20.99 7.24
C GLU A 220 -6.38 22.20 8.03
N SER A 221 -7.60 22.16 8.61
CA SER A 221 -8.09 23.24 9.48
C SER A 221 -7.19 23.50 10.69
N ASN A 222 -6.56 22.45 11.21
CA ASN A 222 -5.66 22.52 12.37
C ASN A 222 -4.22 22.93 12.00
N ARG A 223 -3.87 23.03 10.70
CA ARG A 223 -2.48 23.22 10.26
C ARG A 223 -1.99 24.65 10.29
N LYS A 224 -2.86 25.61 9.96
CA LYS A 224 -2.47 27.01 9.76
C LYS A 224 -3.41 28.00 10.43
N ALA A 225 -4.39 27.55 11.22
CA ALA A 225 -5.48 28.39 11.71
C ALA A 225 -6.11 29.24 10.59
N SER A 226 -6.03 28.78 9.34
CA SER A 226 -6.40 29.58 8.17
C SER A 226 -7.91 29.52 7.98
N GLN A 227 -8.51 30.70 7.79
CA GLN A 227 -9.95 30.81 7.57
C GLN A 227 -10.39 30.19 6.22
N ASN A 228 -9.46 29.82 5.33
CA ASN A 228 -9.79 29.26 4.02
C ASN A 228 -8.97 28.00 3.66
N VAL A 229 -9.31 26.89 4.32
CA VAL A 229 -8.79 25.53 4.07
C VAL A 229 -8.88 25.13 2.59
N GLN A 230 -9.88 25.61 1.84
CA GLN A 230 -10.05 25.26 0.42
C GLN A 230 -8.91 25.82 -0.44
N ASN A 231 -8.50 27.07 -0.20
CA ASN A 231 -7.40 27.70 -0.92
C ASN A 231 -6.05 27.01 -0.66
N GLU A 232 -5.82 26.50 0.56
CA GLU A 232 -4.59 25.74 0.85
C GLU A 232 -4.53 24.42 0.09
N ILE A 233 -5.67 23.77 -0.07
CA ILE A 233 -5.79 22.48 -0.75
C ILE A 233 -5.65 22.67 -2.27
N ILE A 234 -6.21 23.74 -2.83
CA ILE A 234 -6.08 24.11 -4.26
C ILE A 234 -4.66 24.56 -4.61
N ASN A 235 -3.93 25.14 -3.67
CA ASN A 235 -2.52 25.54 -3.84
C ASN A 235 -1.52 24.46 -3.37
N GLY A 236 -1.98 23.23 -3.15
CA GLY A 236 -1.12 22.13 -2.71
C GLY A 236 -0.13 21.67 -3.79
N ARG A 237 0.96 21.01 -3.38
CA ARG A 237 2.06 20.57 -4.27
C ARG A 237 1.67 19.62 -5.43
N TYR A 238 0.52 18.94 -5.32
CA TYR A 238 0.03 18.10 -6.41
C TYR A 238 -0.41 18.91 -7.64
N ASN A 239 -0.60 20.22 -7.49
CA ASN A 239 -1.06 21.10 -8.56
C ASN A 239 0.09 21.62 -9.45
N ASP A 240 1.36 21.51 -9.05
CA ASP A 240 2.45 22.10 -9.84
C ASP A 240 2.72 21.35 -11.16
N MET A 241 2.32 20.08 -11.29
CA MET A 241 2.34 19.36 -12.59
C MET A 241 0.96 19.12 -13.21
N LEU A 242 -0.08 19.21 -12.38
CA LEU A 242 -1.48 18.96 -12.77
C LEU A 242 -2.33 20.12 -12.27
N THR A 243 -2.20 21.26 -12.92
CA THR A 243 -2.85 22.50 -12.49
C THR A 243 -4.35 22.44 -12.80
N PRO A 244 -5.24 22.76 -11.84
CA PRO A 244 -6.68 22.79 -12.11
C PRO A 244 -7.01 23.79 -13.23
N LYS A 245 -7.89 23.39 -14.16
CA LYS A 245 -8.36 24.28 -15.24
C LYS A 245 -9.05 25.51 -14.65
N LYS A 246 -9.00 26.65 -15.36
CA LYS A 246 -9.68 27.90 -14.94
C LYS A 246 -11.15 27.70 -14.53
N LYS A 247 -11.90 26.87 -15.27
CA LYS A 247 -13.31 26.56 -14.93
C LYS A 247 -13.47 25.92 -13.55
N VAL A 248 -12.49 25.12 -13.11
CA VAL A 248 -12.48 24.47 -11.79
C VAL A 248 -12.17 25.49 -10.70
N LEU A 249 -11.22 26.40 -10.94
CA LEU A 249 -10.91 27.49 -10.01
C LEU A 249 -12.13 28.40 -9.82
N ASN A 250 -12.77 28.81 -10.91
CA ASN A 250 -14.00 29.61 -10.87
C ASN A 250 -15.13 28.90 -10.09
N TYR A 251 -15.27 27.58 -10.22
CA TYR A 251 -16.26 26.81 -9.45
C TYR A 251 -16.02 26.86 -7.93
N PHE A 252 -14.76 26.91 -7.50
CA PHE A 252 -14.43 27.03 -6.08
C PHE A 252 -14.60 28.47 -5.56
N GLU A 253 -14.42 29.47 -6.42
CA GLU A 253 -14.63 30.88 -6.09
C GLU A 253 -16.12 31.27 -6.08
N ASP A 254 -16.97 30.58 -6.85
CA ASP A 254 -18.41 30.88 -6.98
C ASP A 254 -19.18 30.72 -5.66
N THR A 255 -19.70 31.82 -5.13
CA THR A 255 -20.43 31.85 -3.84
C THR A 255 -21.81 31.19 -3.89
N THR A 256 -22.36 30.95 -5.07
CA THR A 256 -23.66 30.29 -5.25
C THR A 256 -23.58 28.77 -5.09
N VAL A 257 -22.38 28.19 -5.25
CA VAL A 257 -22.16 26.75 -5.12
C VAL A 257 -22.15 26.34 -3.64
N PRO A 258 -22.98 25.35 -3.22
CA PRO A 258 -23.01 24.88 -1.84
C PRO A 258 -21.65 24.39 -1.34
N SER A 259 -21.31 24.75 -0.09
CA SER A 259 -20.04 24.36 0.55
C SER A 259 -19.78 22.85 0.52
N ILE A 260 -20.81 22.03 0.74
CA ILE A 260 -20.67 20.57 0.70
C ILE A 260 -20.27 20.06 -0.70
N SER A 261 -20.84 20.63 -1.76
CA SER A 261 -20.50 20.31 -3.15
C SER A 261 -19.04 20.66 -3.45
N LYS A 262 -18.58 21.83 -2.99
CA LYS A 262 -17.16 22.22 -3.08
C LYS A 262 -16.25 21.23 -2.36
N LYS A 263 -16.60 20.78 -1.14
CA LYS A 263 -15.80 19.79 -0.40
C LYS A 263 -15.64 18.47 -1.15
N TYR A 264 -16.74 17.94 -1.72
CA TYR A 264 -16.68 16.71 -2.51
C TYR A 264 -15.92 16.90 -3.83
N ALA A 265 -16.17 17.98 -4.56
CA ALA A 265 -15.45 18.29 -5.80
C ALA A 265 -13.94 18.40 -5.56
N LEU A 266 -13.53 19.05 -4.47
CA LEU A 266 -12.14 19.20 -4.07
C LEU A 266 -11.47 17.86 -3.77
N ILE A 267 -12.21 16.93 -3.18
CA ILE A 267 -11.68 15.60 -2.87
C ILE A 267 -11.60 14.71 -4.09
N ILE A 268 -12.55 14.82 -5.01
CA ILE A 268 -12.48 14.16 -6.30
C ILE A 268 -11.25 14.67 -7.07
N LEU A 269 -11.05 15.99 -7.13
CA LEU A 269 -9.89 16.62 -7.75
C LEU A 269 -8.58 16.12 -7.11
N GLN A 270 -8.45 16.22 -5.79
CA GLN A 270 -7.26 15.76 -5.09
C GLN A 270 -7.00 14.26 -5.22
N SER A 271 -8.05 13.43 -5.15
CA SER A 271 -7.90 11.99 -5.30
C SER A 271 -7.48 11.64 -6.73
N GLY A 272 -8.03 12.35 -7.72
CA GLY A 272 -7.66 12.17 -9.11
C GLY A 272 -6.21 12.60 -9.38
N GLN A 273 -5.79 13.75 -8.84
CA GLN A 273 -4.39 14.17 -8.88
C GLN A 273 -3.49 13.18 -8.15
N TYR A 274 -3.90 12.69 -6.98
CA TYR A 274 -3.14 11.68 -6.24
C TYR A 274 -2.95 10.39 -7.06
N ILE A 275 -3.97 9.96 -7.82
CA ILE A 275 -3.89 8.78 -8.68
C ILE A 275 -2.93 9.02 -9.86
N THR A 276 -2.86 10.25 -10.39
CA THR A 276 -2.23 10.51 -11.70
C THR A 276 -0.87 11.19 -11.64
N HIS A 277 -0.60 12.01 -10.62
CA HIS A 277 0.58 12.88 -10.55
C HIS A 277 1.91 12.13 -10.69
N GLY A 278 2.04 10.93 -10.10
CA GLY A 278 3.31 10.20 -10.06
C GLY A 278 3.89 9.91 -11.45
N PHE A 279 3.06 9.83 -12.49
CA PHE A 279 3.51 9.66 -13.87
C PHE A 279 4.18 10.93 -14.42
N PHE A 280 3.62 12.09 -14.14
CA PHE A 280 4.15 13.39 -14.56
C PHE A 280 5.41 13.76 -13.77
N GLU A 281 5.46 13.41 -12.48
CA GLU A 281 6.71 13.48 -11.72
C GLU A 281 7.80 12.63 -12.36
N PHE A 282 7.46 11.42 -12.79
CA PHE A 282 8.41 10.53 -13.45
C PHE A 282 8.85 11.08 -14.81
N ASN A 283 7.94 11.72 -15.56
CA ASN A 283 8.27 12.41 -16.81
C ASN A 283 9.39 13.44 -16.59
N HIS A 284 9.23 14.27 -15.56
CA HIS A 284 10.25 15.24 -15.18
C HIS A 284 11.58 14.55 -14.86
N ILE A 285 11.56 13.50 -14.02
CA ILE A 285 12.77 12.78 -13.60
C ILE A 285 13.52 12.14 -14.78
N ILE A 286 12.83 11.49 -15.70
CA ILE A 286 13.50 10.76 -16.80
C ILE A 286 14.09 11.71 -17.87
N ASN A 287 13.61 12.95 -17.92
CA ASN A 287 14.12 14.03 -18.75
C ASN A 287 15.28 14.80 -18.09
N ASN A 288 15.54 14.60 -16.79
CA ASN A 288 16.63 15.22 -16.04
C ASN A 288 17.66 14.15 -15.61
N PRO A 289 18.59 13.74 -16.50
CA PRO A 289 19.51 12.63 -16.24
C PRO A 289 20.51 12.92 -15.12
N ASP A 290 20.80 14.19 -14.82
CA ASP A 290 21.80 14.60 -13.83
C ASP A 290 21.39 14.39 -12.37
N LEU A 291 20.16 13.94 -12.12
CA LEU A 291 19.70 13.60 -10.78
C LEU A 291 20.56 12.50 -10.14
N GLU A 292 20.72 12.55 -8.81
CA GLU A 292 21.53 11.55 -8.10
C GLU A 292 20.84 10.16 -8.10
N VAL A 293 21.63 9.10 -8.30
CA VAL A 293 21.16 7.70 -8.19
C VAL A 293 21.22 7.27 -6.74
N THR A 294 20.09 6.86 -6.19
CA THR A 294 19.95 6.55 -4.75
C THR A 294 20.25 5.10 -4.37
N LYS A 295 20.50 4.22 -5.35
CA LYS A 295 20.98 2.83 -5.12
C LYS A 295 20.13 2.01 -4.15
N GLY A 296 18.82 2.22 -4.16
CA GLY A 296 17.86 1.53 -3.27
C GLY A 296 17.46 2.37 -2.05
N ALA A 297 18.17 3.47 -1.75
CA ALA A 297 17.88 4.31 -0.61
C ALA A 297 16.54 5.04 -0.72
N TYR A 298 15.99 5.24 -1.92
CA TYR A 298 14.71 5.90 -2.10
C TYR A 298 13.53 4.96 -1.84
N THR A 299 13.51 3.79 -2.49
CA THR A 299 12.43 2.79 -2.32
C THR A 299 12.55 2.05 -0.99
N PHE A 300 13.76 1.62 -0.63
CA PHE A 300 14.05 0.73 0.49
C PHE A 300 14.61 1.44 1.72
N TYR A 301 14.33 2.75 1.85
CA TYR A 301 14.78 3.58 2.98
C TYR A 301 14.55 3.00 4.38
N PRO A 302 13.48 2.20 4.66
CA PRO A 302 13.30 1.65 6.00
C PRO A 302 14.47 0.77 6.47
N PHE A 303 15.16 0.06 5.57
CA PHE A 303 16.34 -0.71 5.97
C PHE A 303 17.49 0.19 6.37
N ILE A 304 17.73 1.28 5.63
CA ILE A 304 18.75 2.28 6.00
C ILE A 304 18.43 2.88 7.37
N LYS A 305 17.16 3.19 7.63
CA LYS A 305 16.72 3.68 8.94
C LYS A 305 17.00 2.68 10.07
N ILE A 306 16.78 1.38 9.83
CA ILE A 306 17.11 0.33 10.81
C ILE A 306 18.63 0.23 11.01
N LEU A 307 19.42 0.20 9.93
CA LEU A 307 20.88 0.13 9.97
C LEU A 307 21.49 1.31 10.73
N ASN A 308 20.94 2.51 10.56
CA ASN A 308 21.35 3.69 11.32
C ASN A 308 20.99 3.55 12.81
N LYS A 309 19.78 3.05 13.12
CA LYS A 309 19.35 2.83 14.52
C LYS A 309 20.22 1.80 15.27
N ILE A 310 20.84 0.85 14.57
CA ILE A 310 21.77 -0.12 15.16
C ILE A 310 23.26 0.28 15.02
N GLY A 311 23.54 1.51 14.59
CA GLY A 311 24.90 2.06 14.53
C GLY A 311 25.75 1.58 13.35
N LEU A 312 25.19 0.87 12.37
CA LEU A 312 25.92 0.37 11.19
C LEU A 312 26.08 1.41 10.08
N THR A 313 25.35 2.52 10.13
CA THR A 313 25.49 3.63 9.18
C THR A 313 25.51 4.97 9.93
N LYS A 314 26.47 5.84 9.61
CA LYS A 314 26.74 7.07 10.38
C LYS A 314 25.95 8.30 9.94
N GLU A 315 25.38 8.30 8.74
CA GLU A 315 24.61 9.44 8.23
C GLU A 315 23.24 9.00 7.69
N PHE A 316 22.18 9.41 8.39
CA PHE A 316 20.82 9.34 7.86
C PHE A 316 20.43 10.74 7.36
N LYS A 317 20.60 10.98 6.06
CA LYS A 317 19.83 12.01 5.36
C LYS A 317 18.88 11.30 4.40
N PRO A 318 17.55 11.49 4.51
CA PRO A 318 16.65 10.96 3.50
C PRO A 318 16.98 11.61 2.16
N VAL A 319 17.68 10.89 1.30
CA VAL A 319 17.99 11.37 -0.05
C VAL A 319 16.68 11.39 -0.82
N ASN A 320 16.16 12.58 -1.07
CA ASN A 320 15.02 12.78 -1.93
C ASN A 320 15.50 13.44 -3.23
N PRO A 321 15.94 12.65 -4.23
CA PRO A 321 16.34 13.19 -5.52
C PRO A 321 15.10 13.55 -6.37
N SER A 322 13.89 13.32 -5.86
CA SER A 322 12.66 13.79 -6.50
C SER A 322 12.67 15.32 -6.52
N PRO A 323 12.30 15.97 -7.63
CA PRO A 323 12.24 17.43 -7.75
C PRO A 323 11.39 18.09 -6.65
N ARG A 324 10.46 17.35 -6.05
CA ARG A 324 9.63 17.82 -4.93
C ARG A 324 9.62 16.85 -3.77
N GLU A 325 9.78 17.41 -2.58
CA GLU A 325 9.59 16.68 -1.33
C GLU A 325 8.11 16.36 -1.09
N PHE A 326 7.88 15.18 -0.52
CA PHE A 326 6.57 14.69 -0.07
C PHE A 326 5.55 14.39 -1.17
N VAL A 327 5.99 14.29 -2.43
CA VAL A 327 5.18 13.82 -3.56
C VAL A 327 5.53 12.36 -3.88
N TYR A 328 4.52 11.54 -4.18
CA TYR A 328 4.73 10.13 -4.47
C TYR A 328 5.05 9.93 -5.96
N LEU A 329 6.00 9.05 -6.25
CA LEU A 329 6.31 8.64 -7.62
C LEU A 329 5.62 7.32 -7.92
N THR A 330 5.35 7.05 -9.21
CA THR A 330 4.98 5.69 -9.65
C THR A 330 6.00 4.65 -9.19
N ALA A 331 5.63 3.38 -9.24
CA ALA A 331 6.58 2.29 -9.02
C ALA A 331 7.77 2.38 -9.97
N PHE A 332 7.52 2.74 -11.23
CA PHE A 332 8.55 2.90 -12.26
C PHE A 332 9.51 4.04 -11.92
N GLY A 333 8.99 5.23 -11.60
CA GLY A 333 9.82 6.38 -11.28
C GLY A 333 10.64 6.21 -10.00
N SER A 334 10.05 5.60 -8.96
CA SER A 334 10.77 5.33 -7.72
C SER A 334 11.94 4.39 -7.92
N VAL A 335 11.73 3.27 -8.61
CA VAL A 335 12.78 2.28 -8.86
C VAL A 335 13.80 2.82 -9.87
N PHE A 336 13.39 3.71 -10.79
CA PHE A 336 14.30 4.41 -11.69
C PHE A 336 15.25 5.36 -10.97
N LEU A 337 14.80 6.06 -9.92
CA LEU A 337 15.70 6.85 -9.08
C LEU A 337 16.75 6.01 -8.35
N ASP A 338 16.39 4.77 -8.01
CA ASP A 338 17.29 3.84 -7.32
C ASP A 338 18.27 3.18 -8.29
N PHE A 339 17.83 2.77 -9.49
CA PHE A 339 18.60 1.86 -10.36
C PHE A 339 18.63 2.25 -11.85
N ARG A 340 18.05 3.38 -12.25
CA ARG A 340 17.97 3.83 -13.65
C ARG A 340 17.40 2.72 -14.55
N TRP A 341 18.05 2.41 -15.67
CA TRP A 341 17.58 1.39 -16.62
C TRP A 341 17.55 -0.04 -16.07
N PHE A 342 18.31 -0.34 -15.00
CA PHE A 342 18.21 -1.63 -14.30
C PHE A 342 16.83 -1.87 -13.66
N THR A 343 15.97 -0.85 -13.60
CA THR A 343 14.54 -1.00 -13.27
C THR A 343 13.84 -2.05 -14.13
N LEU A 344 14.19 -2.22 -15.41
CA LEU A 344 13.60 -3.25 -16.26
C LEU A 344 13.90 -4.66 -15.73
N LEU A 345 15.15 -4.91 -15.33
CA LEU A 345 15.55 -6.15 -14.67
C LEU A 345 14.85 -6.33 -13.33
N PHE A 346 14.72 -5.25 -12.54
CA PHE A 346 13.95 -5.28 -11.28
C PHE A 346 12.51 -5.75 -11.51
N PHE A 347 11.80 -5.18 -12.50
CA PHE A 347 10.42 -5.58 -12.78
C PHE A 347 10.32 -6.99 -13.34
N PHE A 348 11.30 -7.44 -14.13
CA PHE A 348 11.39 -8.84 -14.56
C PHE A 348 11.50 -9.79 -13.36
N LEU A 349 12.46 -9.54 -12.45
CA LEU A 349 12.62 -10.35 -11.24
C LEU A 349 11.39 -10.25 -10.33
N PHE A 350 10.76 -9.08 -10.25
CA PHE A 350 9.53 -8.90 -9.49
C PHE A 350 8.39 -9.75 -10.05
N GLY A 351 8.24 -9.82 -11.38
CA GLY A 351 7.29 -10.70 -12.06
C GLY A 351 7.54 -12.18 -11.75
N PHE A 352 8.81 -12.59 -11.77
CA PHE A 352 9.22 -13.94 -11.43
C PHE A 352 8.87 -14.30 -9.97
N VAL A 353 9.09 -13.39 -9.02
CA VAL A 353 8.68 -13.56 -7.62
C VAL A 353 7.16 -13.64 -7.49
N GLN A 354 6.40 -12.80 -8.20
CA GLN A 354 4.94 -12.90 -8.21
C GLN A 354 4.46 -14.25 -8.71
N ARG A 355 5.14 -14.82 -9.71
CA ARG A 355 4.82 -16.14 -10.22
C ARG A 355 5.10 -17.24 -9.20
N TYR A 356 6.23 -17.17 -8.50
CA TYR A 356 6.55 -18.08 -7.40
C TYR A 356 5.44 -18.07 -6.34
N VAL A 357 5.02 -16.89 -5.88
CA VAL A 357 3.99 -16.75 -4.83
C VAL A 357 2.64 -17.25 -5.34
N TYR A 358 2.27 -16.93 -6.58
CA TYR A 358 1.04 -17.42 -7.20
C TYR A 358 0.98 -18.94 -7.20
N ASP A 359 2.01 -19.61 -7.76
CA ASP A 359 2.05 -21.07 -7.87
C ASP A 359 2.06 -21.72 -6.46
N LYS A 360 2.88 -21.21 -5.53
CA LYS A 360 2.95 -21.73 -4.15
C LYS A 360 1.67 -21.51 -3.35
N SER A 361 0.90 -20.48 -3.67
CA SER A 361 -0.39 -20.27 -3.02
C SER A 361 -1.33 -21.45 -3.25
N PHE A 362 -1.31 -22.16 -4.38
CA PHE A 362 -2.23 -23.30 -4.56
C PHE A 362 -1.94 -24.46 -3.60
N SER A 363 -0.67 -24.73 -3.31
CA SER A 363 -0.29 -25.75 -2.33
C SER A 363 -0.40 -25.27 -0.89
N ASN A 364 -0.01 -24.02 -0.61
CA ASN A 364 0.24 -23.57 0.74
C ASN A 364 -0.57 -22.31 1.05
N ILE A 365 -1.39 -22.41 2.09
CA ILE A 365 -2.26 -21.33 2.55
C ILE A 365 -1.48 -20.09 3.00
N ILE A 366 -0.24 -20.24 3.48
CA ILE A 366 0.54 -19.11 4.02
C ILE A 366 0.96 -18.10 2.94
N HIS A 367 1.05 -18.52 1.68
CA HIS A 367 1.37 -17.64 0.54
C HIS A 367 0.15 -16.83 0.06
N ALA A 368 -1.05 -17.17 0.52
CA ALA A 368 -2.29 -16.53 0.10
C ALA A 368 -2.37 -15.03 0.39
N PRO A 369 -1.97 -14.54 1.58
CA PRO A 369 -2.00 -13.11 1.87
C PRO A 369 -1.01 -12.33 1.02
N LEU A 370 0.21 -12.85 0.82
CA LEU A 370 1.19 -12.19 -0.03
C LEU A 370 0.70 -12.10 -1.47
N LEU A 371 -0.01 -13.12 -1.98
CA LEU A 371 -0.62 -13.04 -3.31
C LEU A 371 -1.62 -11.88 -3.42
N ILE A 372 -2.47 -11.67 -2.41
CA ILE A 372 -3.40 -10.52 -2.38
C ILE A 372 -2.62 -9.20 -2.34
N TYR A 373 -1.56 -9.15 -1.53
CA TYR A 373 -0.71 -7.97 -1.40
C TYR A 373 -0.03 -7.59 -2.72
N LEU A 374 0.50 -8.59 -3.45
CA LEU A 374 1.09 -8.39 -4.77
C LEU A 374 0.07 -7.92 -5.81
N ALA A 375 -1.18 -8.40 -5.73
CA ALA A 375 -2.26 -7.88 -6.57
C ALA A 375 -2.56 -6.40 -6.25
N ILE A 376 -2.51 -5.99 -4.98
CA ILE A 376 -2.64 -4.57 -4.61
C ILE A 376 -1.47 -3.76 -5.18
N ILE A 377 -0.23 -4.24 -5.04
CA ILE A 377 0.95 -3.58 -5.63
C ILE A 377 0.76 -3.38 -7.14
N ASN A 378 0.27 -4.40 -7.85
CA ASN A 378 0.00 -4.31 -9.30
C ASN A 378 -0.99 -3.20 -9.65
N VAL A 379 -2.05 -3.01 -8.85
CA VAL A 379 -3.02 -1.92 -9.03
C VAL A 379 -2.35 -0.56 -8.86
N PHE A 380 -1.42 -0.43 -7.92
CA PHE A 380 -0.76 0.84 -7.62
C PHE A 380 0.46 1.16 -8.50
N LEU A 381 0.96 0.23 -9.33
CA LEU A 381 2.14 0.48 -10.18
C LEU A 381 2.14 1.83 -10.92
N PRO A 382 1.06 2.24 -11.63
CA PRO A 382 1.03 3.52 -12.33
C PRO A 382 0.67 4.70 -11.42
N ILE A 383 0.26 4.45 -10.18
CA ILE A 383 -0.22 5.46 -9.23
C ILE A 383 0.92 5.92 -8.32
N LEU A 384 1.49 4.96 -7.58
CA LEU A 384 2.58 5.19 -6.64
C LEU A 384 3.37 3.90 -6.39
N ASN A 385 4.62 4.04 -5.95
CA ASN A 385 5.36 2.88 -5.47
C ASN A 385 4.82 2.40 -4.13
N TYR A 386 3.96 1.39 -4.17
CA TYR A 386 3.32 0.86 -2.97
C TYR A 386 4.32 0.19 -2.02
N VAL A 387 5.43 -0.33 -2.56
CA VAL A 387 6.50 -1.00 -1.80
C VAL A 387 7.37 0.01 -1.05
N ARG A 388 7.37 1.29 -1.47
CA ARG A 388 8.19 2.32 -0.83
C ARG A 388 7.81 2.52 0.65
N GLY A 389 8.83 2.68 1.49
CA GLY A 389 8.63 2.90 2.92
C GLY A 389 7.96 1.72 3.60
N ALA A 390 6.96 1.98 4.44
CA ALA A 390 6.30 0.92 5.22
C ALA A 390 5.61 -0.18 4.38
N GLY A 391 5.44 0.03 3.07
CA GLY A 391 4.91 -0.99 2.16
C GLY A 391 5.85 -2.18 1.90
N ILE A 392 7.13 -2.08 2.26
CA ILE A 392 8.03 -3.25 2.20
C ILE A 392 7.80 -4.21 3.37
N TYR A 393 7.19 -3.75 4.46
CA TYR A 393 7.04 -4.54 5.69
C TYR A 393 6.21 -5.82 5.52
N PRO A 394 5.10 -5.86 4.76
CA PRO A 394 4.40 -7.11 4.54
C PRO A 394 5.22 -8.16 3.77
N ILE A 395 6.11 -7.73 2.87
CA ILE A 395 7.02 -8.63 2.13
C ILE A 395 8.08 -9.19 3.07
N VAL A 396 8.75 -8.32 3.85
CA VAL A 396 9.76 -8.73 4.82
C VAL A 396 9.16 -9.62 5.90
N GLY A 397 8.04 -9.21 6.49
CA GLY A 397 7.32 -9.98 7.49
C GLY A 397 6.86 -11.34 6.96
N PHE A 398 6.45 -11.44 5.69
CA PHE A 398 6.13 -12.72 5.06
C PHE A 398 7.35 -13.65 4.97
N ILE A 399 8.55 -13.14 4.69
CA ILE A 399 9.77 -13.96 4.63
C ILE A 399 10.03 -14.60 6.00
N PHE A 400 9.99 -13.81 7.07
CA PHE A 400 10.11 -14.32 8.45
C PHE A 400 9.01 -15.33 8.79
N LEU A 401 7.76 -15.00 8.46
CA LEU A 401 6.61 -15.86 8.75
C LEU A 401 6.69 -17.19 8.00
N SER A 402 7.14 -17.17 6.74
CA SER A 402 7.34 -18.36 5.93
C SER A 402 8.45 -19.22 6.50
N GLY A 403 9.58 -18.62 6.91
CA GLY A 403 10.66 -19.33 7.60
C GLY A 403 10.18 -20.02 8.87
N ALA A 404 9.43 -19.30 9.72
CA ALA A 404 8.83 -19.85 10.93
C ALA A 404 7.83 -21.00 10.62
N TYR A 405 7.03 -20.86 9.58
CA TYR A 405 6.10 -21.91 9.13
C TYR A 405 6.82 -23.18 8.68
N TYR A 406 7.86 -23.06 7.85
CA TYR A 406 8.62 -24.21 7.38
C TYR A 406 9.37 -24.91 8.52
N TYR A 407 9.90 -24.14 9.48
CA TYR A 407 10.50 -24.68 10.69
C TYR A 407 9.47 -25.43 11.56
N TYR A 408 8.27 -24.84 11.73
CA TYR A 408 7.16 -25.48 12.44
C TYR A 408 6.78 -26.82 11.80
N LEU A 409 6.61 -26.85 10.46
CA LEU A 409 6.32 -28.08 9.74
C LEU A 409 7.42 -29.13 9.90
N LYS A 410 8.70 -28.73 9.88
CA LYS A 410 9.81 -29.66 10.09
C LYS A 410 9.70 -30.36 11.45
N LYS A 411 9.51 -29.59 12.54
CA LYS A 411 9.34 -30.13 13.89
C LYS A 411 8.09 -30.99 14.06
N ALA A 412 6.98 -30.61 13.43
CA ALA A 412 5.75 -31.40 13.47
C ALA A 412 5.95 -32.78 12.82
N ASN A 413 6.66 -32.83 11.69
CA ASN A 413 6.98 -34.09 11.02
C ASN A 413 7.95 -34.97 11.83
N GLU A 414 8.97 -34.39 12.49
CA GLU A 414 9.89 -35.14 13.37
C GLU A 414 9.18 -35.79 14.56
N LYS A 415 8.15 -35.13 15.12
CA LYS A 415 7.35 -35.72 16.21
C LYS A 415 6.46 -36.86 15.75
N SER A 416 5.95 -36.81 14.52
CA SER A 416 5.09 -37.85 13.94
C SER A 416 5.84 -39.13 13.58
N THR A 417 7.17 -39.09 13.42
CA THR A 417 7.99 -40.28 13.12
C THR A 417 8.50 -40.99 14.39
N ASN A 418 8.34 -40.37 15.55
CA ASN A 418 8.79 -40.89 16.85
C ASN A 418 7.63 -41.41 17.72
N THR A 419 6.44 -41.55 17.14
CA THR A 419 5.23 -42.18 17.69
C THR A 419 4.82 -43.29 16.76
#